data_AF-A0A917UQ70-F1
#
_entry.id   AF-A0A917UQ70-F1
#
_cell.length_a   1.000
_cell.length_b   1.000
_cell.length_c   1.000
_cell.angle_alpha   90.00
_cell.angle_beta   90.00
_cell.angle_gamma   90.00
#
_symmetry.space_group_name_H-M   'P 1'
#
loop_
_entity.id
_entity.type
_entity.pdbx_description
1 polymer ?
#
loop_
_entity_poly.entity_id
_entity_poly.type
_entity_poly.pdbx_seq_one_letter_code
_entity_poly.pdbx_strand_id
1 'polypeptide(L)'
;MNVRTQTAQMQVQTVTRHHPLVPAVEGAHELAWSYLLDQVFSRAALAGVGFLQARLPAPGLEAEAELRGWLTPAHADDTGVAALDFRGVNEHDLNGAQWVAVLHGGPLAPRALRDVPPLPARFTLQESRYLLTWGVRAWGAGIRLAYLARRPDLADRAGFAMRRSFVSVKRVPAYYVLSIWRRA
;
A
#
# COMPACT_ATOMS: atom_id res chain seq x y z
N MET A 1 37.93 -18.38 3.52
CA MET A 1 37.46 -17.47 2.45
C MET A 1 35.96 -17.32 2.60
N ASN A 2 35.49 -16.20 3.14
CA ASN A 2 34.05 -15.92 3.21
C ASN A 2 33.61 -15.33 1.86
N VAL A 3 32.92 -16.12 1.06
CA VAL A 3 32.23 -15.64 -0.13
C VAL A 3 31.07 -14.77 0.38
N ARG A 4 31.21 -13.44 0.29
CA ARG A 4 30.06 -12.54 0.40
C ARG A 4 29.15 -12.83 -0.79
N THR A 5 28.16 -13.68 -0.59
CA THR A 5 27.06 -13.83 -1.54
C THR A 5 26.43 -12.45 -1.68
N GLN A 6 26.60 -11.80 -2.83
CA GLN A 6 25.83 -10.61 -3.16
C GLN A 6 24.38 -11.04 -3.21
N THR A 7 23.58 -10.65 -2.21
CA THR A 7 22.14 -10.85 -2.26
C THR A 7 21.62 -10.02 -3.41
N ALA A 8 21.09 -10.68 -4.44
CA ALA A 8 20.40 -9.99 -5.53
C ALA A 8 19.27 -9.14 -4.93
N GLN A 9 19.09 -7.92 -5.42
CA GLN A 9 18.00 -7.03 -5.00
C GLN A 9 16.79 -7.24 -5.90
N MET A 10 15.60 -6.96 -5.38
CA MET A 10 14.37 -6.99 -6.16
C MET A 10 14.45 -5.98 -7.28
N GLN A 11 14.27 -6.44 -8.52
CA GLN A 11 14.16 -5.57 -9.67
C GLN A 11 12.77 -4.91 -9.67
N VAL A 12 12.74 -3.60 -9.85
CA VAL A 12 11.49 -2.83 -9.85
C VAL A 12 11.37 -2.08 -11.17
N GLN A 13 10.24 -2.26 -11.83
CA GLN A 13 9.85 -1.43 -12.96
C GLN A 13 8.68 -0.55 -12.54
N THR A 14 8.91 0.75 -12.45
CA THR A 14 7.86 1.73 -12.15
C THR A 14 7.18 2.20 -13.43
N VAL A 15 5.86 2.39 -13.36
CA VAL A 15 5.08 3.05 -14.41
C VAL A 15 4.15 4.04 -13.74
N THR A 16 4.44 5.33 -13.88
CA THR A 16 3.58 6.35 -13.29
C THR A 16 2.46 6.76 -14.21
N ARG A 17 1.26 6.80 -13.66
CA ARG A 17 0.06 7.32 -14.34
C ARG A 17 -0.69 8.21 -13.38
N HIS A 18 -0.61 9.51 -13.61
CA HIS A 18 -1.30 10.48 -12.76
C HIS A 18 -2.80 10.18 -12.68
N HIS A 19 -3.36 10.26 -11.48
CA HIS A 19 -4.78 10.14 -11.25
C HIS A 19 -5.29 11.41 -10.54
N PRO A 20 -6.13 12.24 -11.19
CA PRO A 20 -6.46 13.59 -10.71
C PRO A 20 -7.25 13.61 -9.38
N LEU A 21 -7.90 12.50 -9.02
CA LEU A 21 -8.65 12.38 -7.77
C LEU A 21 -7.82 11.82 -6.60
N VAL A 22 -6.56 11.44 -6.84
CA VAL A 22 -5.67 11.01 -5.76
C VAL A 22 -5.21 12.25 -4.98
N PRO A 23 -5.38 12.27 -3.65
CA PRO A 23 -4.90 13.39 -2.84
C PRO A 23 -3.40 13.60 -3.01
N ALA A 24 -2.96 14.85 -2.82
CA ALA A 24 -1.55 15.15 -2.68
C ALA A 24 -0.93 14.25 -1.58
N VAL A 25 0.30 13.78 -1.82
CA VAL A 25 1.05 12.90 -0.92
C VAL A 25 1.63 13.75 0.22
N GLU A 26 0.76 14.25 1.09
CA GLU A 26 1.12 15.13 2.20
C GLU A 26 0.42 14.68 3.49
N GLY A 27 1.09 14.91 4.63
CA GLY A 27 0.52 14.67 5.95
C GLY A 27 0.11 13.21 6.16
N ALA A 28 -1.18 12.96 6.40
CA ALA A 28 -1.67 11.59 6.63
C ALA A 28 -1.59 10.71 5.37
N HIS A 29 -1.66 11.29 4.17
CA HIS A 29 -1.58 10.54 2.91
C HIS A 29 -0.14 10.12 2.61
N GLU A 30 0.84 10.97 2.92
CA GLU A 30 2.27 10.62 2.85
C GLU A 30 2.59 9.39 3.70
N LEU A 31 2.17 9.39 4.98
CA LEU A 31 2.36 8.24 5.88
C LEU A 31 1.64 6.98 5.37
N ALA A 32 0.46 7.15 4.77
CA ALA A 32 -0.28 6.03 4.19
C ALA A 32 0.45 5.43 3.00
N TRP A 33 0.99 6.25 2.10
CA TRP A 33 1.75 5.81 0.95
C TRP A 33 3.06 5.13 1.33
N SER A 34 3.82 5.70 2.27
CA SER A 34 5.02 5.06 2.81
C SER A 34 4.69 3.66 3.36
N TYR A 35 3.63 3.53 4.15
CA TYR A 35 3.21 2.23 4.68
C TYR A 35 2.73 1.27 3.59
N LEU A 36 1.97 1.75 2.60
CA LEU A 36 1.50 0.92 1.48
C LEU A 36 2.67 0.33 0.70
N LEU A 37 3.68 1.15 0.39
CA LEU A 37 4.89 0.69 -0.29
C LEU A 37 5.64 -0.32 0.57
N ASP A 38 5.84 -0.05 1.87
CA ASP A 38 6.48 -1.01 2.78
C ASP A 38 5.74 -2.37 2.79
N GLN A 39 4.40 -2.35 2.80
CA GLN A 39 3.61 -3.58 2.74
C GLN A 39 3.74 -4.30 1.40
N VAL A 40 3.67 -3.58 0.28
CA VAL A 40 3.82 -4.17 -1.06
C VAL A 40 5.16 -4.89 -1.18
N PHE A 41 6.26 -4.20 -0.86
CA PHE A 41 7.61 -4.75 -1.02
C PHE A 41 7.89 -5.89 -0.04
N SER A 42 7.54 -5.73 1.24
CA SER A 42 7.74 -6.81 2.22
C SER A 42 6.91 -8.06 1.90
N ARG A 43 5.67 -7.90 1.43
CA ARG A 43 4.79 -9.02 1.07
C ARG A 43 5.22 -9.68 -0.23
N ALA A 44 5.68 -8.91 -1.21
CA ALA A 44 6.27 -9.43 -2.43
C ALA A 44 7.51 -10.27 -2.13
N ALA A 45 8.41 -9.78 -1.27
CA ALA A 45 9.60 -10.51 -0.84
C ALA A 45 9.26 -11.83 -0.14
N LEU A 46 8.33 -11.78 0.84
CA LEU A 46 7.84 -12.99 1.53
C LEU A 46 7.16 -13.99 0.59
N ALA A 47 6.60 -13.51 -0.53
CA ALA A 47 5.99 -14.35 -1.54
C ALA A 47 7.00 -14.95 -2.54
N GLY A 48 8.27 -14.52 -2.52
CA GLY A 48 9.31 -14.99 -3.43
C GLY A 48 9.52 -14.12 -4.68
N VAL A 49 8.86 -12.96 -4.78
CA VAL A 49 8.95 -12.11 -5.98
C VAL A 49 10.37 -11.54 -6.13
N GLY A 50 10.98 -11.72 -7.30
CA GLY A 50 12.27 -11.13 -7.67
C GLY A 50 12.15 -9.93 -8.62
N PHE A 51 11.07 -9.89 -9.40
CA PHE A 51 10.76 -8.78 -10.31
C PHE A 51 9.37 -8.23 -10.02
N LEU A 52 9.27 -6.94 -9.71
CA LEU A 52 8.01 -6.26 -9.38
C LEU A 52 7.73 -5.11 -10.35
N GLN A 53 6.64 -5.22 -11.11
CA GLN A 53 6.12 -4.10 -11.88
C GLN A 53 5.15 -3.27 -11.02
N ALA A 54 5.52 -2.04 -10.68
CA ALA A 54 4.75 -1.14 -9.83
C ALA A 54 4.13 0.01 -10.65
N ARG A 55 2.80 0.10 -10.66
CA ARG A 55 2.06 1.25 -11.20
C ARG A 55 1.73 2.23 -10.08
N LEU A 56 2.15 3.48 -10.25
CA LEU A 56 2.07 4.51 -9.21
C LEU A 56 1.19 5.68 -9.67
N PRO A 57 0.45 6.33 -8.75
CA PRO A 57 -0.43 7.44 -9.10
C PRO A 57 0.26 8.80 -9.19
N ALA A 58 1.53 8.91 -8.76
CA ALA A 58 2.27 10.17 -8.71
C ALA A 58 3.78 9.95 -8.90
N PRO A 59 4.49 10.85 -9.61
CA PRO A 59 5.93 10.72 -9.85
C PRO A 59 6.77 10.72 -8.56
N GLY A 60 6.33 11.45 -7.54
CA GLY A 60 7.02 11.50 -6.24
C GLY A 60 7.16 10.14 -5.55
N LEU A 61 6.35 9.16 -5.93
CA LEU A 61 6.40 7.80 -5.38
C LEU A 61 7.40 6.88 -6.12
N GLU A 62 7.91 7.28 -7.28
CA GLU A 62 8.84 6.45 -8.07
C GLU A 62 10.14 6.22 -7.31
N ALA A 63 10.79 7.30 -6.86
CA ALA A 63 12.02 7.23 -6.08
C ALA A 63 11.83 6.41 -4.78
N GLU A 64 10.66 6.53 -4.15
CA GLU A 64 10.29 5.77 -2.97
C GLU A 64 10.11 4.26 -3.24
N ALA A 65 9.58 3.89 -4.41
CA ALA A 65 9.44 2.51 -4.82
C ALA A 65 10.78 1.91 -5.25
N GLU A 66 11.60 2.67 -5.98
CA GLU A 66 12.95 2.27 -6.39
C GLU A 66 13.85 2.00 -5.17
N LEU A 67 13.84 2.90 -4.19
CA LEU A 67 14.58 2.72 -2.94
C LEU A 67 14.18 1.43 -2.23
N ARG A 68 12.87 1.13 -2.16
CA ARG A 68 12.38 -0.09 -1.51
C ARG A 68 12.74 -1.34 -2.28
N GLY A 69 12.76 -1.29 -3.62
CA GLY A 69 13.30 -2.36 -4.45
C GLY A 69 14.75 -2.67 -4.09
N TRP A 70 15.58 -1.63 -4.01
CA TRP A 70 16.99 -1.71 -3.63
C TRP A 70 17.24 -2.26 -2.22
N LEU A 71 16.32 -2.01 -1.28
CA LEU A 71 16.39 -2.50 0.09
C LEU A 71 15.77 -3.89 0.27
N THR A 72 15.05 -4.38 -0.74
CA THR A 72 14.31 -5.64 -0.67
C THR A 72 15.12 -6.75 -1.34
N PRO A 73 15.59 -7.76 -0.60
CA PRO A 73 16.31 -8.87 -1.19
C PRO A 73 15.40 -9.66 -2.13
N ALA A 74 15.92 -10.01 -3.31
CA ALA A 74 15.24 -10.94 -4.22
C ALA A 74 15.31 -12.36 -3.65
N HIS A 75 14.23 -13.12 -3.81
CA HIS A 75 14.11 -14.47 -3.24
C HIS A 75 13.88 -15.57 -4.30
N ALA A 76 13.36 -15.23 -5.50
CA ALA A 76 13.24 -16.13 -6.65
C ALA A 76 13.03 -15.34 -7.96
N ASP A 77 12.83 -16.03 -9.09
CA ASP A 77 12.53 -15.42 -10.41
C ASP A 77 11.04 -15.05 -10.59
N ASP A 78 10.23 -15.16 -9.53
CA ASP A 78 8.79 -14.88 -9.62
C ASP A 78 8.53 -13.42 -9.95
N THR A 79 7.59 -13.20 -10.86
CA THR A 79 7.13 -11.88 -11.27
C THR A 79 5.89 -11.46 -10.48
N GLY A 80 5.88 -10.23 -9.98
CA GLY A 80 4.77 -9.62 -9.28
C GLY A 80 4.30 -8.33 -9.95
N VAL A 81 3.05 -7.95 -9.68
CA VAL A 81 2.46 -6.67 -10.11
C VAL A 81 1.90 -5.93 -8.90
N ALA A 82 2.17 -4.63 -8.81
CA ALA A 82 1.53 -3.73 -7.85
C ALA A 82 0.77 -2.62 -8.59
N ALA A 83 -0.55 -2.78 -8.74
CA ALA A 83 -1.44 -1.80 -9.35
C ALA A 83 -1.92 -0.79 -8.31
N LEU A 84 -1.14 0.27 -8.08
CA LEU A 84 -1.42 1.30 -7.06
C LEU A 84 -2.03 2.59 -7.65
N ASP A 85 -2.28 2.63 -8.96
CA ASP A 85 -2.80 3.80 -9.69
C ASP A 85 -4.32 3.96 -9.66
N PHE A 86 -5.04 3.14 -8.88
CA PHE A 86 -6.52 3.10 -8.78
C PHE A 86 -7.25 2.76 -10.08
N ARG A 87 -6.54 2.29 -11.11
CA ARG A 87 -7.16 1.88 -12.39
C ARG A 87 -7.41 0.37 -12.46
N GLY A 88 -7.02 -0.35 -11.41
CA GLY A 88 -7.08 -1.81 -11.35
C GLY A 88 -6.04 -2.47 -12.24
N VAL A 89 -6.25 -3.73 -12.61
CA VAL A 89 -5.26 -4.59 -13.30
C VAL A 89 -5.82 -5.09 -14.63
N ASN A 90 -5.02 -5.03 -15.68
CA ASN A 90 -5.42 -5.53 -17.00
C ASN A 90 -4.85 -6.94 -17.23
N GLU A 91 -5.48 -7.74 -18.10
CA GLU A 91 -5.00 -9.11 -18.38
C GLU A 91 -3.55 -9.18 -18.85
N HIS A 92 -3.10 -8.18 -19.61
CA HIS A 92 -1.71 -8.08 -20.05
C HIS A 92 -0.74 -7.94 -18.88
N ASP A 93 -1.08 -7.15 -17.85
CA ASP A 93 -0.24 -7.00 -16.66
C ASP A 93 -0.13 -8.34 -15.91
N LEU A 94 -1.19 -9.14 -15.95
CA LEU A 94 -1.29 -10.40 -15.22
C LEU A 94 -0.61 -11.58 -15.94
N ASN A 95 -0.02 -11.36 -17.12
CA ASN A 95 0.66 -12.42 -17.85
C ASN A 95 1.98 -12.76 -17.17
N GLY A 96 2.16 -14.01 -16.74
CA GLY A 96 3.34 -14.47 -15.99
C GLY A 96 3.38 -14.07 -14.50
N ALA A 97 2.53 -13.13 -14.06
CA ALA A 97 2.48 -12.70 -12.67
C ALA A 97 2.03 -13.83 -11.71
N GLN A 98 2.81 -14.08 -10.67
CA GLN A 98 2.50 -15.02 -9.59
C GLN A 98 1.87 -14.33 -8.38
N TRP A 99 2.11 -13.02 -8.24
CA TRP A 99 1.70 -12.20 -7.11
C TRP A 99 1.14 -10.85 -7.60
N VAL A 100 0.04 -10.40 -7.00
CA VAL A 100 -0.60 -9.14 -7.38
C VAL A 100 -1.05 -8.37 -6.15
N ALA A 101 -0.61 -7.12 -6.03
CA ALA A 101 -1.19 -6.14 -5.13
C ALA A 101 -2.06 -5.15 -5.91
N VAL A 102 -3.27 -4.89 -5.41
CA VAL A 102 -4.21 -3.95 -6.01
C VAL A 102 -4.65 -2.94 -4.97
N LEU A 103 -4.47 -1.66 -5.27
CA LEU A 103 -4.98 -0.57 -4.45
C LEU A 103 -6.30 -0.04 -5.02
N HIS A 104 -7.26 0.19 -4.14
CA HIS A 104 -8.49 0.88 -4.48
C HIS A 104 -8.98 1.74 -3.32
N GLY A 105 -9.93 2.62 -3.61
CA GLY A 105 -10.59 3.48 -2.66
C GLY A 105 -11.58 2.71 -1.80
N GLY A 106 -11.51 2.90 -0.48
CA GLY A 106 -12.52 2.40 0.45
C GLY A 106 -13.73 3.34 0.57
N PRO A 107 -14.65 3.08 1.51
CA PRO A 107 -15.85 3.89 1.72
C PRO A 107 -15.60 5.37 2.01
N LEU A 108 -14.40 5.75 2.47
CA LEU A 108 -14.03 7.14 2.76
C LEU A 108 -13.42 7.87 1.55
N ALA A 109 -13.03 7.16 0.49
CA ALA A 109 -12.50 7.75 -0.73
C ALA A 109 -13.61 8.23 -1.69
N PRO A 110 -13.32 9.13 -2.64
CA PRO A 110 -14.23 9.47 -3.73
C PRO A 110 -14.74 8.23 -4.48
N ARG A 111 -16.00 8.22 -4.92
CA ARG A 111 -16.61 7.05 -5.59
C ARG A 111 -15.81 6.55 -6.78
N ALA A 112 -15.28 7.45 -7.60
CA ALA A 112 -14.47 7.12 -8.77
C ALA A 112 -13.15 6.38 -8.46
N LEU A 113 -12.70 6.36 -7.21
CA LEU A 113 -11.53 5.56 -6.79
C LEU A 113 -11.93 4.17 -6.25
N ARG A 114 -13.22 3.92 -6.01
CA ARG A 114 -13.68 2.72 -5.29
C ARG A 114 -13.82 1.49 -6.18
N ASP A 115 -13.81 1.69 -7.48
CA ASP A 115 -14.03 0.61 -8.42
C ASP A 115 -12.82 -0.34 -8.39
N VAL A 116 -13.12 -1.62 -8.15
CA VAL A 116 -12.14 -2.71 -8.18
C VAL A 116 -12.55 -3.63 -9.31
N PRO A 117 -11.80 -3.70 -10.41
CA PRO A 117 -12.05 -4.75 -11.38
C PRO A 117 -11.73 -6.10 -10.71
N PRO A 118 -12.62 -7.09 -10.81
CA PRO A 118 -12.36 -8.42 -10.26
C PRO A 118 -11.12 -9.00 -10.94
N LEU A 119 -10.22 -9.58 -10.14
CA LEU A 119 -9.11 -10.33 -10.70
C LEU A 119 -9.62 -11.65 -11.32
N PRO A 120 -8.95 -12.18 -12.36
CA PRO A 120 -9.32 -13.45 -12.97
C PRO A 120 -9.34 -14.59 -11.94
N ALA A 121 -10.19 -15.60 -12.16
CA ALA A 121 -10.40 -16.73 -11.24
C ALA A 121 -9.14 -17.53 -10.86
N ARG A 122 -8.06 -17.40 -11.64
CA ARG A 122 -6.75 -17.99 -11.34
C ARG A 122 -6.00 -17.33 -10.18
N PHE A 123 -6.52 -16.23 -9.62
CA PHE A 123 -5.94 -15.55 -8.47
C PHE A 123 -6.85 -15.68 -7.25
N THR A 124 -6.25 -16.06 -6.13
CA THR A 124 -6.91 -16.18 -4.84
C THR A 124 -6.48 -15.04 -3.92
N LEU A 125 -7.47 -14.37 -3.31
CA LEU A 125 -7.22 -13.32 -2.33
C LEU A 125 -6.53 -13.92 -1.10
N GLN A 126 -5.35 -13.42 -0.77
CA GLN A 126 -4.59 -13.84 0.41
C GLN A 126 -4.87 -12.93 1.59
N GLU A 127 -4.78 -11.61 1.40
CA GLU A 127 -5.03 -10.65 2.47
C GLU A 127 -5.62 -9.33 1.94
N SER A 128 -6.23 -8.57 2.84
CA SER A 128 -6.64 -7.19 2.59
C SER A 128 -6.30 -6.31 3.78
N ARG A 129 -5.84 -5.09 3.49
CA ARG A 129 -5.46 -4.08 4.46
C ARG A 129 -6.25 -2.81 4.21
N TYR A 130 -6.77 -2.23 5.28
CA TYR A 130 -7.60 -1.03 5.27
C TYR A 130 -6.83 0.08 5.98
N LEU A 131 -6.46 1.14 5.26
CA LEU A 131 -5.60 2.21 5.78
C LEU A 131 -6.32 3.56 5.78
N LEU A 132 -5.86 4.46 6.65
CA LEU A 132 -6.54 5.73 6.93
C LEU A 132 -8.01 5.47 7.29
N THR A 133 -8.19 4.68 8.33
CA THR A 133 -9.52 4.28 8.78
C THR A 133 -10.31 5.48 9.32
N TRP A 134 -11.62 5.32 9.41
CA TRP A 134 -12.49 6.28 10.09
C TRP A 134 -12.01 6.58 11.52
N GLY A 135 -11.47 5.58 12.21
CA GLY A 135 -10.90 5.73 13.55
C GLY A 135 -9.80 6.78 13.60
N VAL A 136 -8.95 6.86 12.58
CA VAL A 136 -7.91 7.91 12.48
C VAL A 136 -8.53 9.30 12.49
N ARG A 137 -9.60 9.51 11.71
CA ARG A 137 -10.28 10.81 11.63
C ARG A 137 -10.94 11.18 12.96
N ALA A 138 -11.58 10.22 13.62
CA ALA A 138 -12.20 10.41 14.92
C ALA A 138 -11.17 10.79 16.00
N TRP A 139 -10.03 10.09 16.06
CA TRP A 139 -8.97 10.43 17.00
C TRP A 139 -8.29 11.76 16.69
N GLY A 140 -8.15 12.14 15.42
CA GLY A 140 -7.68 13.48 15.05
C GLY A 140 -8.54 14.60 15.62
N ALA A 141 -9.87 14.43 15.65
CA ALA A 141 -10.77 15.36 16.33
C ALA A 141 -10.57 15.34 17.86
N GLY A 142 -10.41 14.14 18.45
CA GLY A 142 -10.11 13.99 19.88
C GLY A 142 -8.82 14.70 20.31
N ILE A 143 -7.75 14.63 19.50
CA ILE A 143 -6.50 15.35 19.74
C ILE A 143 -6.73 16.86 19.76
N ARG A 144 -7.48 17.40 18.78
CA ARG A 144 -7.80 18.84 18.72
C ARG A 144 -8.58 19.29 19.95
N LEU A 145 -9.60 18.53 20.36
CA LEU A 145 -10.40 18.83 21.55
C LEU A 145 -9.56 18.77 22.83
N ALA A 146 -8.65 17.80 22.94
CA ALA A 146 -7.74 17.69 24.08
C ALA A 146 -6.81 18.91 24.19
N TYR A 147 -6.27 19.41 23.07
CA TYR A 147 -5.48 20.65 23.07
C TYR A 147 -6.32 21.88 23.44
N LEU A 148 -7.55 22.00 22.91
CA LEU A 148 -8.46 23.09 23.27
C LEU A 148 -8.81 23.08 24.77
N ALA A 149 -8.96 21.88 25.36
CA ALA A 149 -9.17 21.70 26.79
C ALA A 149 -7.89 21.81 27.64
N ARG A 150 -6.72 22.12 27.03
CA ARG A 150 -5.40 22.17 27.68
C ARG A 150 -5.04 20.85 28.41
N ARG A 151 -5.39 19.72 27.81
CA ARG A 151 -5.15 18.36 28.31
C ARG A 151 -4.19 17.59 27.41
N PRO A 152 -2.88 17.87 27.46
CA PRO A 152 -1.89 17.21 26.59
C PRO A 152 -1.81 15.69 26.84
N ASP A 153 -2.08 15.24 28.07
CA ASP A 153 -2.17 13.83 28.43
C ASP A 153 -3.22 13.07 27.61
N LEU A 154 -4.36 13.72 27.35
CA LEU A 154 -5.43 13.16 26.52
C LEU A 154 -5.07 13.21 25.04
N ALA A 155 -4.35 14.26 24.60
CA ALA A 155 -3.86 14.36 23.23
C ALA A 155 -2.88 13.22 22.91
N ASP A 156 -1.96 12.88 23.82
CA ASP A 156 -1.02 11.77 23.64
C ASP A 156 -1.71 10.41 23.58
N ARG A 157 -2.67 10.16 24.49
CA ARG A 157 -3.48 8.94 24.46
C ARG A 157 -4.28 8.81 23.17
N ALA A 158 -4.88 9.91 22.71
CA ALA A 158 -5.59 9.96 21.44
C ALA A 158 -4.62 9.74 20.25
N GLY A 159 -3.41 10.29 20.31
CA GLY A 159 -2.35 10.04 19.32
C GLY A 159 -1.94 8.58 19.24
N PHE A 160 -1.76 7.91 20.40
CA PHE A 160 -1.49 6.48 20.44
C PHE A 160 -2.66 5.65 19.86
N ALA A 161 -3.89 5.97 20.24
CA ALA A 161 -5.09 5.32 19.71
C ALA A 161 -5.27 5.54 18.20
N MET A 162 -4.93 6.73 17.71
CA MET A 162 -4.93 7.08 16.30
C MET A 162 -3.95 6.20 15.51
N ARG A 163 -2.71 6.05 15.99
CA ARG A 163 -1.69 5.19 15.36
C ARG A 163 -2.15 3.73 15.30
N ARG A 164 -2.74 3.21 16.39
CA ARG A 164 -3.30 1.85 16.42
C ARG A 164 -4.47 1.65 15.46
N SER A 165 -5.23 2.71 15.21
CA SER A 165 -6.38 2.68 14.29
C SER A 165 -5.97 2.96 12.84
N PHE A 166 -4.70 3.27 12.56
CA PHE A 166 -4.25 3.72 11.25
C PHE A 166 -4.45 2.67 10.16
N VAL A 167 -4.20 1.40 10.51
CA VAL A 167 -4.38 0.24 9.63
C VAL A 167 -5.23 -0.81 10.32
N SER A 168 -6.07 -1.49 9.56
CA SER A 168 -6.82 -2.66 10.00
C SER A 168 -6.70 -3.78 8.96
N VAL A 169 -6.65 -5.02 9.43
CA VAL A 169 -6.82 -6.24 8.60
C VAL A 169 -8.28 -6.67 8.53
N LYS A 170 -9.11 -6.20 9.47
CA LYS A 170 -10.57 -6.38 9.44
C LYS A 170 -11.19 -5.34 8.52
N ARG A 171 -12.27 -5.72 7.85
CA ARG A 171 -13.04 -4.80 7.00
C ARG A 171 -13.62 -3.66 7.84
N VAL A 172 -13.15 -2.44 7.57
CA VAL A 172 -13.59 -1.21 8.23
C VAL A 172 -13.67 -0.07 7.22
N PRO A 173 -14.46 0.99 7.48
CA PRO A 173 -14.42 2.19 6.66
C PRO A 173 -13.00 2.80 6.65
N ALA A 174 -12.41 2.87 5.46
CA ALA A 174 -11.05 3.34 5.21
C ALA A 174 -10.99 4.15 3.92
N TYR A 175 -9.92 4.93 3.76
CA TYR A 175 -9.65 5.65 2.52
C TYR A 175 -9.00 4.72 1.49
N TYR A 176 -7.98 3.97 1.89
CA TYR A 176 -7.28 3.04 1.01
C TYR A 176 -7.57 1.61 1.42
N VAL A 177 -7.73 0.75 0.42
CA VAL A 177 -7.80 -0.70 0.59
C VAL A 177 -6.78 -1.34 -0.33
N LEU A 178 -5.81 -2.02 0.27
CA LEU A 178 -4.81 -2.81 -0.43
C LEU A 178 -5.19 -4.28 -0.35
N SER A 179 -5.41 -4.91 -1.49
CA SER A 179 -5.69 -6.34 -1.58
C SER A 179 -4.53 -7.06 -2.24
N ILE A 180 -4.09 -8.16 -1.63
CA ILE A 180 -2.96 -8.97 -2.10
C ILE A 180 -3.49 -10.34 -2.51
N TRP A 181 -3.09 -10.74 -3.71
CA TRP A 181 -3.56 -11.92 -4.39
C TRP A 181 -2.38 -12.77 -4.84
N ARG A 182 -2.58 -14.08 -4.87
CA ARG A 182 -1.59 -15.04 -5.37
C ARG A 182 -2.24 -15.92 -6.41
N ARG A 183 -1.47 -16.31 -7.43
CA ARG A 183 -1.91 -17.29 -8.41
C ARG A 183 -2.16 -18.64 -7.70
N ALA A 184 -3.31 -19.26 -7.98
CA ALA A 184 -3.72 -20.54 -7.42
C ALA A 184 -2.91 -21.71 -7.99
#